data_AF-A0A436SA82-F1
#
_entry.id   AF-A0A436SA82-F1
#
_cell.length_a   1.000
_cell.length_b   1.000
_cell.length_c   1.000
_cell.angle_alpha   90.00
_cell.angle_beta   90.00
_cell.angle_gamma   90.00
#
_symmetry.space_group_name_H-M   'P 1'
#
loop_
_entity.id
_entity.type
_entity.pdbx_description
1 polymer ?
#
loop_
_entity_poly.entity_id
_entity_poly.type
_entity_poly.pdbx_seq_one_letter_code
_entity_poly.pdbx_strand_id
1 'polypeptide(L)'
;MTQASTCLHANIACLNEHELIRKYRCAGCDAVMMCACDEAFGRRFLAHQLEEGVELLSQKRLSVTHGFQSAVCNRCRGLPLQPAPAAAIYGRSSKIKRFYWRELFFRETERFGDWEEGNPEALEAEAKAERQRIQREVLEEIKTLHQTAPLYDMREPSQADVLTRYKVEVQSFHPTYAENAERGAVVVLEGEIVSPEAFVAKQYELQGWTAMALESVPLHALFSVMMWLLIEHPSDERNRMAGFGSRSAFENGIPAEMIWIQLPEDFGTPAYGRRRKEAIDEHIDFFLKPDGFAQRGHLLELFDYWRGASGRLRQYLWAHRDADVDRARKLIELLPPEKIVTILRYLVANYWNHYLGWPDLLLWRGEDYLFVEVKSSSDRLSADQMRWIADNHEQIKLPFGVVKLHRPSRQIP
;
A
#
# COMPACT_ATOMS: atom_id res chain seq x y z
N MET A 1 12.28 -9.58 -39.98
CA MET A 1 11.48 -8.41 -39.58
C MET A 1 10.17 -8.46 -40.35
N THR A 2 9.13 -9.05 -39.74
CA THR A 2 7.76 -8.98 -40.24
C THR A 2 7.32 -7.51 -40.25
N GLN A 3 6.66 -7.04 -41.31
CA GLN A 3 6.07 -5.70 -41.34
C GLN A 3 5.22 -5.53 -40.08
N ALA A 4 5.56 -4.53 -39.26
CA ALA A 4 4.77 -4.20 -38.09
C ALA A 4 3.38 -3.77 -38.60
N SER A 5 2.37 -4.59 -38.30
CA SER A 5 0.98 -4.21 -38.53
C SER A 5 0.69 -2.93 -37.76
N THR A 6 0.01 -1.98 -38.38
CA THR A 6 -0.36 -0.71 -37.75
C THR A 6 -1.78 -0.79 -37.20
N CYS A 7 -1.97 -0.34 -35.95
CA CYS A 7 -3.30 -0.25 -35.36
C CYS A 7 -3.90 1.13 -35.66
N LEU A 8 -5.06 1.16 -36.34
CA LEU A 8 -5.75 2.41 -36.71
C LEU A 8 -6.90 2.80 -35.76
N HIS A 9 -7.13 2.03 -34.70
CA HIS A 9 -8.23 2.27 -33.77
C HIS A 9 -7.89 3.37 -32.77
N ALA A 10 -8.87 4.21 -32.43
CA ALA A 10 -8.70 5.29 -31.45
C ALA A 10 -8.78 4.80 -29.99
N ASN A 11 -9.50 3.71 -29.73
CA ASN A 11 -9.73 3.20 -28.38
C ASN A 11 -8.54 2.35 -27.91
N ILE A 12 -7.56 3.04 -27.32
CA ILE A 12 -6.32 2.48 -26.82
C ILE A 12 -6.14 2.87 -25.35
N ALA A 13 -5.97 1.87 -24.49
CA ALA A 13 -5.81 2.01 -23.04
C ALA A 13 -4.41 1.58 -22.59
N CYS A 14 -3.85 2.28 -21.59
CA CYS A 14 -2.59 1.89 -20.97
C CYS A 14 -2.82 0.62 -20.14
N LEU A 15 -1.95 -0.39 -20.28
CA LEU A 15 -2.03 -1.64 -19.51
C LEU A 15 -1.63 -1.44 -18.05
N ASN A 16 -0.58 -0.64 -17.84
CA ASN A 16 -0.06 -0.32 -16.52
C ASN A 16 0.69 1.01 -16.56
N GLU A 17 0.15 2.00 -15.86
CA GLU A 17 0.69 3.35 -15.76
C GLU A 17 2.04 3.43 -15.02
N HIS A 18 2.39 2.38 -14.26
CA HIS A 18 3.61 2.23 -13.48
C HIS A 18 4.76 1.57 -14.25
N GLU A 19 4.59 1.23 -15.53
CA GLU A 19 5.71 0.85 -16.39
C GLU A 19 6.48 2.08 -16.90
N LEU A 20 7.81 1.94 -17.00
CA LEU A 20 8.67 2.98 -17.59
C LEU A 20 8.39 3.10 -19.09
N ILE A 21 8.55 1.99 -19.82
CA ILE A 21 8.05 1.86 -21.20
C ILE A 21 6.63 1.33 -21.15
N ARG A 22 5.64 2.21 -21.24
CA ARG A 22 4.23 1.85 -21.10
C ARG A 22 3.73 1.08 -22.32
N LYS A 23 3.01 -0.01 -22.06
CA LYS A 23 2.29 -0.75 -23.09
C LYS A 23 0.84 -0.36 -23.09
N TYR A 24 0.27 -0.42 -24.27
CA TYR A 24 -1.09 -0.04 -24.53
C TYR A 24 -1.79 -1.15 -25.30
N ARG A 25 -3.05 -1.39 -24.95
CA ARG A 25 -3.90 -2.39 -25.58
C ARG A 25 -5.02 -1.70 -26.33
N CYS A 26 -5.18 -2.08 -27.59
CA CYS A 26 -6.29 -1.64 -28.44
C CYS A 26 -7.55 -2.45 -28.13
N ALA A 27 -8.66 -1.78 -27.84
CA ALA A 27 -9.94 -2.46 -27.59
C ALA A 27 -10.57 -3.08 -28.84
N GLY A 28 -10.20 -2.61 -30.04
CA GLY A 28 -10.78 -3.06 -31.32
C GLY A 28 -10.13 -4.30 -31.93
N CYS A 29 -8.80 -4.39 -31.88
CA CYS A 29 -8.04 -5.50 -32.48
C CYS A 29 -7.13 -6.25 -31.51
N ASP A 30 -7.21 -5.93 -30.21
CA ASP A 30 -6.41 -6.54 -29.15
C ASP A 30 -4.89 -6.37 -29.25
N ALA A 31 -4.43 -5.54 -30.19
CA ALA A 31 -3.02 -5.26 -30.38
C ALA A 31 -2.39 -4.63 -29.13
N VAL A 32 -1.20 -5.11 -28.78
CA VAL A 32 -0.37 -4.58 -27.70
C VAL A 32 0.82 -3.85 -28.31
N MET A 33 0.98 -2.58 -27.94
CA MET A 33 1.93 -1.66 -28.56
C MET A 33 2.52 -0.66 -27.56
N MET A 34 3.57 0.03 -27.97
CA MET A 34 4.22 1.12 -27.22
C MET A 34 4.15 2.40 -28.04
N CYS A 35 4.23 3.56 -27.38
CA CYS A 35 4.24 4.82 -28.10
C CYS A 35 5.64 5.12 -28.65
N ALA A 36 5.74 5.52 -29.92
CA ALA A 36 6.99 5.85 -30.59
C ALA A 36 7.80 6.96 -29.90
N CYS A 37 7.16 7.82 -29.09
CA CYS A 37 7.88 8.82 -28.28
C CYS A 37 8.83 8.22 -27.25
N ASP A 38 8.65 6.95 -26.88
CA ASP A 38 9.52 6.23 -25.94
C ASP A 38 10.55 5.34 -26.66
N GLU A 39 10.57 5.29 -28.01
CA GLU A 39 11.35 4.31 -28.76
C GLU A 39 12.85 4.45 -28.56
N ALA A 40 13.39 5.66 -28.73
CA ALA A 40 14.82 5.92 -28.59
C ALA A 40 15.32 5.54 -27.19
N PHE A 41 14.61 6.00 -26.15
CA PHE A 41 14.93 5.69 -24.76
C PHE A 41 14.79 4.19 -24.45
N GLY A 42 13.69 3.58 -24.88
CA GLY A 42 13.39 2.17 -24.65
C GLY A 42 14.43 1.24 -25.28
N ARG A 43 14.84 1.51 -26.52
CA ARG A 43 15.87 0.72 -27.21
C ARG A 43 17.25 0.88 -26.58
N ARG A 44 17.61 2.09 -26.14
CA ARG A 44 18.92 2.38 -25.55
C ARG A 44 19.07 1.84 -24.13
N PHE A 45 18.07 2.07 -23.28
CA PHE A 45 18.22 1.85 -21.83
C PHE A 45 17.35 0.73 -21.25
N LEU A 46 16.26 0.36 -21.91
CA LEU A 46 15.24 -0.55 -21.36
C LEU A 46 14.82 -1.64 -22.37
N ALA A 47 15.78 -2.18 -23.14
CA ALA A 47 15.50 -3.16 -24.18
C ALA A 47 14.75 -4.41 -23.64
N HIS A 48 15.05 -4.81 -22.41
CA HIS A 48 14.39 -5.92 -21.72
C HIS A 48 12.88 -5.68 -21.43
N GLN A 49 12.41 -4.43 -21.49
CA GLN A 49 11.00 -4.10 -21.32
C GLN A 49 10.22 -4.07 -22.64
N LEU A 50 10.83 -4.34 -23.80
CA LEU A 50 10.17 -4.08 -25.09
C LEU A 50 9.29 -5.23 -25.58
N GLU A 51 9.47 -6.43 -25.03
CA GLU A 51 8.81 -7.65 -25.53
C GLU A 51 7.48 -7.94 -24.86
N GLU A 52 7.31 -7.53 -23.60
CA GLU A 52 6.11 -7.80 -22.82
C GLU A 52 5.74 -6.61 -21.91
N GLY A 53 4.44 -6.54 -21.59
CA GLY A 53 3.90 -5.69 -20.55
C GLY A 53 3.08 -6.49 -19.55
N VAL A 54 2.82 -5.88 -18.39
CA VAL A 54 1.97 -6.46 -17.34
C VAL A 54 0.71 -5.62 -17.21
N GLU A 55 -0.47 -6.24 -17.27
CA GLU A 55 -1.72 -5.55 -16.97
C GLU A 55 -1.84 -5.29 -15.46
N LEU A 56 -2.01 -4.03 -15.05
CA LEU A 56 -1.89 -3.62 -13.65
C LEU A 56 -2.85 -4.36 -12.71
N LEU A 57 -4.09 -4.59 -13.14
CA LEU A 57 -5.10 -5.18 -12.26
C LEU A 57 -4.97 -6.71 -12.21
N SER A 58 -4.90 -7.37 -13.36
CA SER A 58 -4.84 -8.83 -13.42
C SER A 58 -3.46 -9.41 -13.20
N GLN A 59 -2.41 -8.57 -13.24
CA GLN A 59 -1.00 -8.97 -13.24
C GLN A 59 -0.61 -9.90 -14.40
N LYS A 60 -1.49 -10.05 -15.41
CA LYS A 60 -1.24 -10.89 -16.58
C LYS A 60 -0.14 -10.28 -17.45
N ARG A 61 0.84 -11.10 -17.82
CA ARG A 61 1.86 -10.76 -18.83
C ARG A 61 1.26 -10.86 -20.24
N LEU A 62 1.51 -9.85 -21.05
CA LEU A 62 1.03 -9.73 -22.43
C LEU A 62 2.20 -9.39 -23.36
N SER A 63 2.41 -10.23 -24.37
CA SER A 63 3.43 -9.97 -25.39
C SER A 63 3.05 -8.77 -26.26
N VAL A 64 4.04 -7.96 -26.61
CA VAL A 64 3.90 -6.84 -27.54
C VAL A 64 3.74 -7.39 -28.95
N THR A 65 2.64 -7.04 -29.62
CA THR A 65 2.33 -7.56 -30.96
C THR A 65 2.63 -6.57 -32.09
N HIS A 66 2.62 -5.26 -31.81
CA HIS A 66 2.76 -4.21 -32.84
C HIS A 66 3.98 -3.30 -32.63
N GLY A 67 4.78 -3.51 -31.57
CA GLY A 67 5.97 -2.71 -31.30
C GLY A 67 5.67 -1.23 -31.03
N PHE A 68 6.55 -0.34 -31.49
CA PHE A 68 6.38 1.12 -31.38
C PHE A 68 5.46 1.66 -32.48
N GLN A 69 4.48 2.46 -32.07
CA GLN A 69 3.46 3.04 -32.95
C GLN A 69 3.31 4.54 -32.65
N SER A 70 2.97 5.33 -33.67
CA SER A 70 2.79 6.78 -33.51
C SER A 70 1.49 7.11 -32.77
N ALA A 71 1.48 8.22 -32.02
CA ALA A 71 0.29 8.77 -31.37
C ALA A 71 -0.51 7.79 -30.47
N VAL A 72 0.17 6.88 -29.77
CA VAL A 72 -0.50 5.91 -28.87
C VAL A 72 -0.76 6.52 -27.48
N CYS A 73 0.24 7.14 -26.87
CA CYS A 73 0.10 7.65 -25.51
C CYS A 73 -0.76 8.94 -25.49
N ASN A 74 -1.37 9.24 -24.34
CA ASN A 74 -2.19 10.44 -24.17
C ASN A 74 -1.45 11.73 -24.57
N ARG A 75 -0.17 11.86 -24.20
CA ARG A 75 0.64 13.02 -24.57
C ARG A 75 0.72 13.22 -26.09
N CYS A 76 1.05 12.17 -26.83
CA CYS A 76 1.15 12.25 -28.29
C CYS A 76 -0.22 12.43 -28.98
N ARG A 77 -1.31 12.08 -28.29
CA ARG A 77 -2.69 12.33 -28.73
C ARG A 77 -3.22 13.72 -28.35
N GLY A 78 -2.45 14.53 -27.59
CA GLY A 78 -2.94 15.80 -27.04
C GLY A 78 -4.03 15.63 -25.97
N LEU A 79 -4.15 14.44 -25.38
CA LEU A 79 -5.09 14.14 -24.31
C LEU A 79 -4.45 14.43 -22.93
N PRO A 80 -5.27 14.77 -21.91
CA PRO A 80 -4.77 14.93 -20.54
C PRO A 80 -4.03 13.68 -20.05
N LEU A 81 -2.89 13.89 -19.40
CA LEU A 81 -2.18 12.83 -18.70
C LEU A 81 -2.86 12.56 -17.36
N GLN A 82 -3.15 11.29 -17.10
CA GLN A 82 -3.63 10.86 -15.80
C GLN A 82 -2.42 10.69 -14.87
N PRO A 83 -2.44 11.28 -13.66
CA PRO A 83 -1.36 11.11 -12.71
C PRO A 83 -1.33 9.68 -12.19
N ALA A 84 -0.14 9.11 -12.10
CA ALA A 84 0.13 7.78 -11.57
C ALA A 84 1.23 7.87 -10.52
N PRO A 85 0.96 8.52 -9.36
CA PRO A 85 1.99 8.80 -8.39
C PRO A 85 2.56 7.49 -7.84
N ALA A 86 3.88 7.38 -7.84
CA ALA A 86 4.54 6.26 -7.19
C ALA A 86 4.40 6.33 -5.66
N ALA A 87 4.55 5.18 -5.01
CA ALA A 87 4.52 5.06 -3.55
C ALA A 87 5.56 6.00 -2.89
N ALA A 88 5.17 6.56 -1.75
CA ALA A 88 6.04 7.38 -0.92
C ALA A 88 7.01 6.46 -0.16
N ILE A 89 8.24 6.31 -0.66
CA ILE A 89 9.30 5.52 -0.03
C ILE A 89 10.50 6.40 0.29
N TYR A 90 11.47 5.87 1.06
CA TYR A 90 12.72 6.58 1.34
C TYR A 90 13.38 7.03 0.02
N GLY A 91 13.76 8.31 -0.06
CA GLY A 91 14.28 8.93 -1.28
C GLY A 91 13.22 9.44 -2.28
N ARG A 92 11.94 9.05 -2.14
CA ARG A 92 10.79 9.44 -2.98
C ARG A 92 9.61 9.97 -2.13
N SER A 93 9.89 10.91 -1.23
CA SER A 93 8.88 11.48 -0.32
C SER A 93 8.17 12.72 -0.87
N SER A 94 8.81 13.51 -1.74
CA SER A 94 8.19 14.74 -2.26
C SER A 94 7.13 14.46 -3.33
N LYS A 95 6.12 15.33 -3.43
CA LYS A 95 5.07 15.24 -4.47
C LYS A 95 5.66 15.18 -5.87
N ILE A 96 6.63 16.04 -6.18
CA ILE A 96 7.32 16.01 -7.48
C ILE A 96 7.95 14.64 -7.74
N LYS A 97 8.70 14.10 -6.78
CA LYS A 97 9.34 12.78 -6.95
C LYS A 97 8.34 11.64 -7.12
N ARG A 98 7.15 11.76 -6.52
CA ARG A 98 6.08 10.76 -6.64
C ARG A 98 5.33 10.87 -7.96
N PHE A 99 4.93 12.07 -8.38
CA PHE A 99 4.10 12.27 -9.57
C PHE A 99 4.91 12.26 -10.87
N TYR A 100 6.13 12.79 -10.84
CA TYR A 100 7.04 12.86 -11.99
C TYR A 100 8.11 11.74 -11.95
N TRP A 101 7.86 10.64 -11.24
CA TRP A 101 8.84 9.57 -11.05
C TRP A 101 9.39 9.02 -12.38
N ARG A 102 8.55 8.93 -13.40
CA ARG A 102 8.92 8.46 -14.74
C ARG A 102 9.74 9.51 -15.50
N GLU A 103 9.31 10.78 -15.47
CA GLU A 103 10.03 11.87 -16.13
C GLU A 103 11.40 12.12 -15.50
N LEU A 104 11.50 12.02 -14.17
CA LEU A 104 12.78 12.05 -13.45
C LEU A 104 13.68 10.92 -13.92
N PHE A 105 13.18 9.68 -13.92
CA PHE A 105 13.96 8.52 -14.36
C PHE A 105 14.49 8.71 -15.80
N PHE A 106 13.62 9.08 -16.75
CA PHE A 106 14.01 9.23 -18.15
C PHE A 106 15.14 10.27 -18.31
N ARG A 107 14.97 11.45 -17.72
CA ARG A 107 15.96 12.53 -17.83
C ARG A 107 17.26 12.22 -17.09
N GLU A 108 17.18 11.63 -15.90
CA GLU A 108 18.35 11.23 -15.11
C GLU A 108 19.16 10.15 -15.84
N THR A 109 18.49 9.13 -16.37
CA THR A 109 19.13 8.02 -17.10
C THR A 109 19.75 8.49 -18.40
N GLU A 110 19.05 9.32 -19.20
CA GLU A 110 19.58 9.81 -20.46
C GLU A 110 20.83 10.67 -20.25
N ARG A 111 20.79 11.66 -19.35
CA ARG A 111 21.95 12.51 -19.05
C ARG A 111 23.12 11.74 -18.49
N PHE A 112 22.85 10.77 -17.62
CA PHE A 112 23.92 9.96 -17.06
C PHE A 112 24.53 9.03 -18.10
N GLY A 113 23.72 8.43 -18.98
CA GLY A 113 24.21 7.61 -20.08
C GLY A 113 25.06 8.41 -21.08
N ASP A 114 24.63 9.64 -21.43
CA ASP A 114 25.43 10.54 -22.28
C ASP A 114 26.76 10.92 -21.62
N TRP A 115 26.75 11.15 -20.31
CA TRP A 115 27.97 11.41 -19.55
C TRP A 115 28.90 10.19 -19.53
N GLU A 116 28.37 8.98 -19.27
CA GLU A 116 29.17 7.74 -19.26
C GLU A 116 29.83 7.47 -20.61
N GLU A 117 29.10 7.65 -21.73
CA GLU A 117 29.65 7.51 -23.08
C GLU A 117 30.79 8.50 -23.35
N GLY A 118 30.71 9.71 -22.80
CA GLY A 118 31.77 10.71 -22.87
C GLY A 118 32.92 10.51 -21.88
N ASN A 119 32.75 9.64 -20.88
CA ASN A 119 33.70 9.42 -19.78
C ASN A 119 33.91 7.92 -19.48
N PRO A 120 34.37 7.12 -20.46
CA PRO A 120 34.44 5.66 -20.32
C PRO A 120 35.46 5.19 -19.27
N GLU A 121 36.43 6.02 -18.92
CA GLU A 121 37.48 5.72 -17.93
C GLU A 121 37.21 6.31 -16.54
N ALA A 122 36.04 6.92 -16.33
CA ALA A 122 35.70 7.55 -15.05
C ALA A 122 35.71 6.54 -13.90
N LEU A 123 36.23 6.97 -12.76
CA LEU A 123 36.24 6.16 -11.54
C LEU A 123 34.83 6.08 -10.94
N GLU A 124 34.56 5.02 -10.18
CA GLU A 124 33.25 4.81 -9.54
C GLU A 124 32.83 6.00 -8.66
N ALA A 125 33.79 6.62 -7.96
CA ALA A 125 33.53 7.80 -7.13
C ALA A 125 33.09 9.02 -7.96
N GLU A 126 33.66 9.21 -9.15
CA GLU A 126 33.32 10.28 -10.08
C GLU A 126 31.93 10.05 -10.67
N ALA A 127 31.65 8.82 -11.14
CA ALA A 127 30.34 8.41 -11.63
C ALA A 127 29.24 8.59 -10.58
N LYS A 128 29.52 8.26 -9.32
CA LYS A 128 28.59 8.46 -8.20
C LYS A 128 28.34 9.94 -7.93
N ALA A 129 29.38 10.76 -7.88
CA ALA A 129 29.26 12.20 -7.66
C ALA A 129 28.45 12.87 -8.80
N GLU A 130 28.72 12.46 -10.03
CA GLU A 130 28.03 12.98 -11.20
C GLU A 130 26.55 12.59 -11.22
N ARG A 131 26.24 11.32 -10.93
CA ARG A 131 24.85 10.87 -10.80
C ARG A 131 24.08 11.71 -9.78
N GLN A 132 24.69 12.03 -8.63
CA GLN A 132 24.07 12.89 -7.62
C GLN A 132 23.91 14.35 -8.09
N ARG A 133 24.84 14.87 -8.89
CA ARG A 133 24.72 16.19 -9.53
C ARG A 133 23.53 16.22 -10.49
N ILE A 134 23.47 15.26 -11.42
CA ILE A 134 22.39 15.13 -12.42
C ILE A 134 21.02 15.00 -11.74
N GLN A 135 20.89 14.14 -10.73
CA GLN A 135 19.64 13.98 -9.98
C GLN A 135 19.13 15.27 -9.36
N ARG A 136 20.04 16.10 -8.81
CA ARG A 136 19.66 17.40 -8.23
C ARG A 136 19.21 18.38 -9.31
N GLU A 137 19.95 18.47 -10.42
CA GLU A 137 19.64 19.38 -11.52
C GLU A 137 18.31 19.04 -12.19
N VAL A 138 18.10 17.76 -12.53
CA VAL A 138 16.85 17.29 -13.14
C VAL A 138 15.65 17.53 -12.21
N LEU A 139 15.82 17.34 -10.90
CA LEU A 139 14.76 17.62 -9.94
C LEU A 139 14.38 19.11 -9.90
N GLU A 140 15.34 20.02 -9.91
CA GLU A 140 15.06 21.47 -9.92
C GLU A 140 14.44 21.93 -11.25
N GLU A 141 14.86 21.36 -12.37
CA GLU A 141 14.21 21.61 -13.66
C GLU A 141 12.75 21.17 -13.67
N ILE A 142 12.45 19.96 -13.18
CA ILE A 142 11.06 19.48 -13.12
C ILE A 142 10.22 20.31 -12.16
N LYS A 143 10.78 20.77 -11.03
CA LYS A 143 10.09 21.71 -10.13
C LYS A 143 9.73 23.01 -10.86
N THR A 144 10.68 23.58 -11.59
CA THR A 144 10.48 24.82 -12.35
C THR A 144 9.43 24.62 -13.46
N LEU A 145 9.49 23.50 -14.19
CA LEU A 145 8.51 23.15 -15.20
C LEU A 145 7.11 22.95 -14.60
N HIS A 146 6.99 22.30 -13.44
CA HIS A 146 5.71 22.14 -12.78
C HIS A 146 5.07 23.49 -12.39
N GLN A 147 5.87 24.48 -12.00
CA GLN A 147 5.38 25.81 -11.64
C GLN A 147 4.87 26.60 -12.85
N THR A 148 5.46 26.42 -14.03
CA THR A 148 5.15 27.21 -15.23
C THR A 148 4.17 26.50 -16.18
N ALA A 149 4.27 25.18 -16.30
CA ALA A 149 3.48 24.34 -17.19
C ALA A 149 3.30 22.94 -16.57
N PRO A 150 2.39 22.79 -15.57
CA PRO A 150 2.21 21.53 -14.86
C PRO A 150 1.73 20.43 -15.81
N LEU A 151 2.43 19.29 -15.77
CA LEU A 151 2.09 18.09 -16.53
C LEU A 151 0.99 17.29 -15.85
N TYR A 152 0.96 17.34 -14.51
CA TYR A 152 0.04 16.60 -13.67
C TYR A 152 -0.62 17.53 -12.65
N ASP A 153 -1.90 17.28 -12.38
CA ASP A 153 -2.56 17.81 -11.19
C ASP A 153 -2.10 17.01 -9.96
N MET A 154 -1.38 17.67 -9.04
CA MET A 154 -0.85 17.06 -7.81
C MET A 154 -1.69 17.41 -6.56
N ARG A 155 -2.92 17.91 -6.76
CA ARG A 155 -3.84 18.18 -5.65
C ARG A 155 -4.23 16.85 -4.99
N GLU A 156 -4.02 16.79 -3.69
CA GLU A 156 -4.45 15.69 -2.82
C GLU A 156 -5.30 16.36 -1.72
N PRO A 157 -6.35 15.70 -1.21
CA PRO A 157 -7.15 16.26 -0.12
C PRO A 157 -6.25 16.48 1.10
N SER A 158 -6.46 17.58 1.82
CA SER A 158 -5.74 17.81 3.07
C SER A 158 -6.34 16.94 4.19
N GLN A 159 -5.55 16.68 5.25
CA GLN A 159 -6.05 16.03 6.45
C GLN A 159 -7.29 16.75 7.02
N ALA A 160 -7.30 18.09 7.00
CA ALA A 160 -8.44 18.86 7.50
C ALA A 160 -9.71 18.62 6.64
N ASP A 161 -9.55 18.52 5.31
CA ASP A 161 -10.64 18.21 4.41
C ASP A 161 -11.21 16.81 4.69
N VAL A 162 -10.33 15.81 4.87
CA VAL A 162 -10.73 14.42 5.16
C VAL A 162 -11.46 14.32 6.50
N LEU A 163 -10.88 14.86 7.57
CA LEU A 163 -11.49 14.82 8.91
C LEU A 163 -12.85 15.53 8.94
N THR A 164 -12.97 16.68 8.27
CA THR A 164 -14.23 17.44 8.19
C THR A 164 -15.26 16.70 7.34
N ARG A 165 -14.87 16.22 6.16
CA ARG A 165 -15.76 15.53 5.21
C ARG A 165 -16.40 14.29 5.84
N TYR A 166 -15.62 13.52 6.58
CA TYR A 166 -16.06 12.26 7.19
C TYR A 166 -16.47 12.42 8.66
N LYS A 167 -16.56 13.66 9.16
CA LYS A 167 -17.00 14.00 10.52
C LYS A 167 -16.28 13.21 11.61
N VAL A 168 -14.98 13.04 11.46
CA VAL A 168 -14.16 12.29 12.41
C VAL A 168 -14.02 13.11 13.69
N GLU A 169 -14.33 12.48 14.83
CA GLU A 169 -14.13 13.09 16.13
C GLU A 169 -12.63 13.24 16.42
N VAL A 170 -12.22 14.44 16.83
CA VAL A 170 -10.82 14.74 17.20
C VAL A 170 -10.77 15.16 18.66
N GLN A 171 -10.20 14.30 19.50
CA GLN A 171 -9.95 14.61 20.91
C GLN A 171 -8.54 15.17 21.08
N SER A 172 -8.37 16.15 21.97
CA SER A 172 -7.07 16.77 22.23
C SER A 172 -6.59 16.52 23.65
N PHE A 173 -5.32 16.12 23.80
CA PHE A 173 -4.61 16.10 25.08
C PHE A 173 -3.41 17.03 25.04
N HIS A 174 -2.99 17.50 26.22
CA HIS A 174 -1.89 18.46 26.38
C HIS A 174 -0.86 17.90 27.37
N PRO A 175 -0.13 16.83 27.01
CA PRO A 175 0.80 16.22 27.92
C PRO A 175 2.11 16.99 28.04
N THR A 176 2.87 16.70 29.08
CA THR A 176 4.25 17.16 29.21
C THR A 176 5.15 16.38 28.25
N TYR A 177 5.98 17.08 27.48
CA TYR A 177 6.95 16.46 26.57
C TYR A 177 8.33 16.41 27.22
N ALA A 178 9.09 15.35 26.97
CA ALA A 178 10.48 15.25 27.42
C ALA A 178 11.40 16.18 26.61
N GLU A 179 12.37 16.83 27.26
CA GLU A 179 13.29 17.78 26.62
C GLU A 179 14.31 17.08 25.68
N ASN A 180 14.76 15.87 26.05
CA ASN A 180 15.71 15.06 25.30
C ASN A 180 15.11 13.69 24.98
N ALA A 181 14.07 13.68 24.15
CA ALA A 181 13.38 12.46 23.77
C ALA A 181 14.14 11.65 22.71
N GLU A 182 14.28 10.34 22.93
CA GLU A 182 14.67 9.39 21.88
C GLU A 182 13.52 9.19 20.86
N ARG A 183 13.82 8.56 19.73
CA ARG A 183 12.85 8.35 18.65
C ARG A 183 11.73 7.41 19.14
N GLY A 184 10.51 7.92 19.24
CA GLY A 184 9.30 7.13 19.58
C GLY A 184 8.80 7.29 21.01
N ALA A 185 9.61 7.75 21.95
CA ALA A 185 9.21 8.01 23.35
C ALA A 185 9.42 9.50 23.66
N VAL A 186 8.34 10.28 23.66
CA VAL A 186 8.41 11.76 23.65
C VAL A 186 7.54 12.41 24.73
N VAL A 187 6.74 11.64 25.44
CA VAL A 187 5.74 12.13 26.40
C VAL A 187 6.10 11.66 27.80
N VAL A 188 5.97 12.54 28.80
CA VAL A 188 6.19 12.20 30.21
C VAL A 188 4.86 11.74 30.83
N LEU A 189 4.87 10.56 31.42
CA LEU A 189 3.75 9.97 32.15
C LEU A 189 4.28 9.45 33.50
N GLU A 190 3.77 9.99 34.61
CA GLU A 190 4.14 9.55 35.97
C GLU A 190 5.67 9.53 36.26
N GLY A 191 6.44 10.37 35.56
CA GLY A 191 7.90 10.46 35.70
C GLY A 191 8.69 9.59 34.70
N GLU A 192 8.02 8.75 33.91
CA GLU A 192 8.63 7.95 32.84
C GLU A 192 8.39 8.57 31.47
N ILE A 193 9.30 8.31 30.52
CA ILE A 193 9.16 8.75 29.12
C ILE A 193 8.51 7.62 28.33
N VAL A 194 7.31 7.86 27.81
CA VAL A 194 6.49 6.88 27.08
C VAL A 194 6.19 7.34 25.66
N SER A 195 5.70 6.42 24.83
CA SER A 195 5.21 6.75 23.49
C SER A 195 3.89 7.54 23.55
N PRO A 196 3.56 8.33 22.51
CA PRO A 196 2.25 8.96 22.39
C PRO A 196 1.08 8.00 22.57
N GLU A 197 1.17 6.81 21.98
CA GLU A 197 0.14 5.76 22.01
C GLU A 197 -0.02 5.21 23.43
N ALA A 198 1.10 4.94 24.13
CA ALA A 198 1.09 4.49 25.52
C ALA A 198 0.48 5.55 26.46
N PHE A 199 0.80 6.83 26.23
CA PHE A 199 0.16 7.93 26.97
C PHE A 199 -1.36 7.94 26.75
N VAL A 200 -1.81 7.87 25.48
CA VAL A 200 -3.25 7.88 25.15
C VAL A 200 -3.96 6.66 25.72
N ALA A 201 -3.37 5.47 25.59
CA ALA A 201 -3.89 4.25 26.19
C ALA A 201 -4.13 4.45 27.70
N LYS A 202 -3.15 4.97 28.44
CA LYS A 202 -3.30 5.26 29.88
C LYS A 202 -4.41 6.27 30.18
N GLN A 203 -4.55 7.33 29.39
CA GLN A 203 -5.62 8.32 29.59
C GLN A 203 -7.02 7.71 29.44
N TYR A 204 -7.18 6.77 28.51
CA TYR A 204 -8.43 6.04 28.33
C TYR A 204 -8.63 4.98 29.42
N GLU A 205 -7.57 4.32 29.88
CA GLU A 205 -7.63 3.39 31.02
C GLU A 205 -8.13 4.07 32.30
N LEU A 206 -7.68 5.30 32.56
CA LEU A 206 -8.20 6.12 33.67
C LEU A 206 -9.70 6.43 33.56
N GLN A 207 -10.26 6.35 32.35
CA GLN A 207 -11.69 6.51 32.07
C GLN A 207 -12.44 5.16 32.02
N GLY A 208 -11.78 4.07 32.45
CA GLY A 208 -12.33 2.73 32.54
C GLY A 208 -12.30 1.92 31.25
N TRP A 209 -11.57 2.37 30.23
CA TRP A 209 -11.33 1.57 29.03
C TRP A 209 -10.19 0.57 29.24
N THR A 210 -10.11 -0.43 28.38
CA THR A 210 -8.89 -1.20 28.17
C THR A 210 -8.37 -0.91 26.77
N ALA A 211 -7.05 -0.88 26.61
CA ALA A 211 -6.40 -0.55 25.35
C ALA A 211 -5.54 -1.73 24.86
N MET A 212 -5.53 -1.93 23.53
CA MET A 212 -4.64 -2.86 22.85
C MET A 212 -4.02 -2.12 21.66
N ALA A 213 -2.69 -2.21 21.53
CA ALA A 213 -2.01 -1.78 20.31
C ALA A 213 -2.53 -2.62 19.15
N LEU A 214 -3.02 -1.93 18.11
CA LEU A 214 -3.62 -2.54 16.94
C LEU A 214 -2.65 -2.44 15.77
N GLU A 215 -2.45 -1.25 15.19
CA GLU A 215 -1.79 -1.07 13.90
C GLU A 215 -2.37 -2.03 12.83
N SER A 216 -1.65 -2.36 11.76
CA SER A 216 -2.18 -3.23 10.70
C SER A 216 -1.92 -4.73 10.91
N VAL A 217 -0.87 -5.09 11.67
CA VAL A 217 -0.37 -6.47 11.71
C VAL A 217 -1.38 -7.49 12.28
N PRO A 218 -2.10 -7.21 13.40
CA PRO A 218 -3.14 -8.11 13.89
C PRO A 218 -4.28 -8.33 12.89
N LEU A 219 -4.59 -7.35 12.04
CA LEU A 219 -5.61 -7.47 11.00
C LEU A 219 -5.13 -8.38 9.87
N HIS A 220 -3.83 -8.35 9.55
CA HIS A 220 -3.22 -9.27 8.58
C HIS A 220 -3.09 -10.69 9.12
N ALA A 221 -2.80 -10.85 10.42
CA ALA A 221 -2.85 -12.13 11.09
C ALA A 221 -4.28 -12.68 11.12
N LEU A 222 -5.29 -11.85 11.39
CA LEU A 222 -6.70 -12.22 11.30
C LEU A 222 -7.07 -12.67 9.88
N PHE A 223 -6.73 -11.86 8.88
CA PHE A 223 -6.99 -12.13 7.48
C PHE A 223 -6.34 -13.43 7.02
N SER A 224 -5.06 -13.61 7.29
CA SER A 224 -4.33 -14.82 6.88
C SER A 224 -4.88 -16.07 7.55
N VAL A 225 -5.22 -16.05 8.85
CA VAL A 225 -5.82 -17.21 9.52
C VAL A 225 -7.20 -17.53 8.96
N MET A 226 -8.03 -16.51 8.73
CA MET A 226 -9.42 -16.74 8.33
C MET A 226 -9.59 -16.96 6.82
N MET A 227 -8.68 -16.49 5.98
CA MET A 227 -8.82 -16.51 4.51
C MET A 227 -7.85 -17.46 3.80
N TRP A 228 -6.88 -18.08 4.48
CA TRP A 228 -5.87 -18.91 3.80
C TRP A 228 -6.46 -20.02 2.93
N LEU A 229 -7.54 -20.67 3.38
CA LEU A 229 -8.20 -21.73 2.61
C LEU A 229 -8.70 -21.22 1.27
N LEU A 230 -9.22 -19.98 1.22
CA LEU A 230 -9.64 -19.33 -0.02
C LEU A 230 -8.45 -18.92 -0.89
N ILE A 231 -7.44 -18.28 -0.29
CA ILE A 231 -6.30 -17.71 -1.00
C ILE A 231 -5.44 -18.81 -1.62
N GLU A 232 -5.12 -19.86 -0.85
CA GLU A 232 -4.30 -20.99 -1.28
C GLU A 232 -5.13 -22.10 -1.94
N HIS A 233 -6.42 -21.88 -2.23
CA HIS A 233 -7.31 -22.92 -2.73
C HIS A 233 -6.87 -23.43 -4.11
N PRO A 234 -6.60 -24.73 -4.31
CA PRO A 234 -6.03 -25.25 -5.55
C PRO A 234 -6.92 -25.07 -6.78
N SER A 235 -8.22 -24.79 -6.60
CA SER A 235 -9.14 -24.50 -7.72
C SER A 235 -8.99 -23.09 -8.32
N ASP A 236 -8.21 -22.20 -7.70
CA ASP A 236 -7.92 -20.91 -8.32
C ASP A 236 -7.01 -21.11 -9.55
N GLU A 237 -7.57 -20.91 -10.75
CA GLU A 237 -6.87 -21.03 -12.03
C GLU A 237 -5.63 -20.11 -12.16
N ARG A 238 -5.53 -19.06 -11.34
CA ARG A 238 -4.39 -18.14 -11.33
C ARG A 238 -3.35 -18.46 -10.27
N ASN A 239 -3.52 -19.56 -9.53
CA ASN A 239 -2.53 -19.98 -8.57
C ASN A 239 -1.21 -20.31 -9.25
N ARG A 240 -0.15 -19.82 -8.63
CA ARG A 240 1.22 -20.21 -8.91
C ARG A 240 1.94 -20.55 -7.62
N MET A 241 2.95 -21.40 -7.75
CA MET A 241 3.90 -21.60 -6.66
C MET A 241 4.75 -20.35 -6.48
N ALA A 242 4.71 -19.79 -5.28
CA ALA A 242 5.55 -18.68 -4.87
C ALA A 242 6.48 -19.14 -3.73
N GLY A 243 7.78 -18.90 -3.91
CA GLY A 243 8.81 -19.17 -2.91
C GLY A 243 9.31 -17.87 -2.27
N PHE A 244 9.47 -17.87 -0.95
CA PHE A 244 10.06 -16.74 -0.22
C PHE A 244 10.81 -17.22 1.03
N GLY A 245 11.76 -16.42 1.52
CA GLY A 245 12.50 -16.76 2.75
C GLY A 245 11.65 -16.57 4.01
N SER A 246 11.77 -17.51 4.95
CA SER A 246 11.14 -17.46 6.27
C SER A 246 11.47 -16.16 7.01
N ARG A 247 10.43 -15.44 7.44
CA ARG A 247 10.59 -14.19 8.19
C ARG A 247 11.08 -14.46 9.60
N SER A 248 10.60 -15.54 10.22
CA SER A 248 11.15 -16.02 11.49
C SER A 248 12.64 -16.32 11.39
N ALA A 249 13.09 -17.00 10.32
CA ALA A 249 14.51 -17.31 10.15
C ALA A 249 15.35 -16.03 10.00
N PHE A 250 14.85 -15.09 9.17
CA PHE A 250 15.47 -13.78 8.96
C PHE A 250 15.58 -12.98 10.26
N GLU A 251 14.50 -12.88 11.05
CA GLU A 251 14.47 -12.14 12.32
C GLU A 251 15.40 -12.74 13.38
N ASN A 252 15.53 -14.07 13.40
CA ASN A 252 16.41 -14.78 14.34
C ASN A 252 17.87 -14.90 13.85
N GLY A 253 18.19 -14.36 12.66
CA GLY A 253 19.54 -14.44 12.09
C GLY A 253 20.02 -15.87 11.79
N ILE A 254 19.10 -16.82 11.59
CA ILE A 254 19.40 -18.21 11.25
C ILE A 254 19.28 -18.45 9.74
N PRO A 255 19.87 -19.54 9.18
CA PRO A 255 19.84 -19.80 7.75
C PRO A 255 18.44 -19.73 7.16
N ALA A 256 18.33 -19.09 5.99
CA ALA A 256 17.06 -18.85 5.32
C ALA A 256 16.41 -20.18 4.90
N GLU A 257 15.30 -20.53 5.56
CA GLU A 257 14.40 -21.57 5.11
C GLU A 257 13.47 -21.02 4.03
N MET A 258 13.35 -21.73 2.91
CA MET A 258 12.43 -21.36 1.84
C MET A 258 11.02 -21.90 2.13
N ILE A 259 10.05 -21.00 2.18
CA ILE A 259 8.63 -21.32 2.32
C ILE A 259 7.97 -21.25 0.94
N TRP A 260 7.14 -22.25 0.65
CA TRP A 260 6.39 -22.36 -0.60
C TRP A 260 4.88 -22.29 -0.35
N ILE A 261 4.19 -21.44 -1.11
CA ILE A 261 2.76 -21.15 -1.00
C ILE A 261 2.13 -21.16 -2.41
N GLN A 262 0.87 -21.59 -2.50
CA GLN A 262 0.03 -21.32 -3.67
C GLN A 262 -0.52 -19.91 -3.56
N LEU A 263 -0.14 -19.04 -4.49
CA LEU A 263 -0.57 -17.64 -4.47
C LEU A 263 -1.10 -17.24 -5.85
N PRO A 264 -2.34 -16.74 -5.94
CA PRO A 264 -2.89 -16.21 -7.17
C PRO A 264 -2.02 -15.07 -7.72
N GLU A 265 -1.79 -15.02 -9.03
CA GLU A 265 -1.02 -13.95 -9.67
C GLU A 265 -1.57 -12.55 -9.38
N ASP A 266 -2.90 -12.43 -9.29
CA ASP A 266 -3.62 -11.20 -8.99
C ASP A 266 -3.87 -10.99 -7.49
N PHE A 267 -3.32 -11.85 -6.61
CA PHE A 267 -3.54 -11.75 -5.17
C PHE A 267 -3.30 -10.33 -4.66
N GLY A 268 -4.31 -9.82 -3.96
CA GLY A 268 -4.31 -8.52 -3.31
C GLY A 268 -4.55 -7.31 -4.20
N THR A 269 -4.75 -7.49 -5.50
CA THR A 269 -5.28 -6.43 -6.37
C THR A 269 -6.82 -6.40 -6.32
N PRO A 270 -7.46 -5.31 -6.79
CA PRO A 270 -8.92 -5.27 -6.97
C PRO A 270 -9.48 -6.34 -7.92
N ALA A 271 -8.65 -6.87 -8.83
CA ALA A 271 -9.11 -7.89 -9.78
C ALA A 271 -9.36 -9.23 -9.08
N TYR A 272 -8.55 -9.58 -8.07
CA TYR A 272 -8.74 -10.79 -7.28
C TYR A 272 -10.13 -10.78 -6.63
N GLY A 273 -10.46 -9.72 -5.89
CA GLY A 273 -11.75 -9.59 -5.21
C GLY A 273 -12.95 -9.68 -6.16
N ARG A 274 -12.85 -9.10 -7.36
CA ARG A 274 -13.92 -9.19 -8.38
C ARG A 274 -14.02 -10.58 -9.00
N ARG A 275 -12.89 -11.16 -9.41
CA ARG A 275 -12.83 -12.46 -10.09
C ARG A 275 -13.27 -13.59 -9.16
N ARG A 276 -12.84 -13.55 -7.91
CA ARG A 276 -13.12 -14.58 -6.90
C ARG A 276 -14.37 -14.28 -6.08
N LYS A 277 -15.24 -13.38 -6.51
CA LYS A 277 -16.41 -12.95 -5.73
C LYS A 277 -17.26 -14.13 -5.23
N GLU A 278 -17.60 -15.07 -6.10
CA GLU A 278 -18.39 -16.26 -5.74
C GLU A 278 -17.67 -17.13 -4.72
N ALA A 279 -16.41 -17.48 -4.98
CA ALA A 279 -15.58 -18.24 -4.04
C ALA A 279 -15.37 -17.52 -2.69
N ILE A 280 -15.27 -16.19 -2.70
CA ILE A 280 -15.23 -15.37 -1.49
C ILE A 280 -16.54 -15.52 -0.72
N ASP A 281 -17.68 -15.39 -1.41
CA ASP A 281 -19.00 -15.52 -0.79
C ASP A 281 -19.18 -16.92 -0.17
N GLU A 282 -18.87 -17.99 -0.92
CA GLU A 282 -18.86 -19.37 -0.43
C GLU A 282 -17.93 -19.57 0.77
N HIS A 283 -16.74 -18.96 0.75
CA HIS A 283 -15.81 -19.05 1.87
C HIS A 283 -16.33 -18.33 3.11
N ILE A 284 -16.96 -17.17 2.94
CA ILE A 284 -17.60 -16.45 4.05
C ILE A 284 -18.76 -17.26 4.63
N ASP A 285 -19.45 -18.09 3.84
CA ASP A 285 -20.54 -18.93 4.35
C ASP A 285 -20.05 -19.93 5.42
N PHE A 286 -18.76 -20.34 5.41
CA PHE A 286 -18.19 -21.13 6.51
C PHE A 286 -18.23 -20.40 7.86
N PHE A 287 -18.29 -19.06 7.86
CA PHE A 287 -18.30 -18.25 9.06
C PHE A 287 -19.70 -18.11 9.65
N LEU A 288 -20.73 -18.44 8.85
CA LEU A 288 -22.13 -18.28 9.20
C LEU A 288 -22.68 -19.59 9.75
N LYS A 289 -23.63 -19.48 10.68
CA LYS A 289 -24.46 -20.61 11.11
C LYS A 289 -25.64 -20.79 10.14
N PRO A 290 -26.43 -21.88 10.25
CA PRO A 290 -27.59 -22.12 9.38
C PRO A 290 -28.65 -21.00 9.40
N ASP A 291 -28.65 -20.15 10.43
CA ASP A 291 -29.50 -18.96 10.54
C ASP A 291 -28.99 -17.76 9.70
N GLY A 292 -27.83 -17.89 9.04
CA GLY A 292 -27.21 -16.86 8.21
C GLY A 292 -26.36 -15.85 8.99
N PHE A 293 -26.18 -16.03 10.30
CA PHE A 293 -25.43 -15.09 11.14
C PHE A 293 -24.09 -15.68 11.59
N ALA A 294 -23.05 -14.83 11.57
CA ALA A 294 -21.78 -15.18 12.17
C ALA A 294 -21.92 -15.18 13.70
N GLN A 295 -21.33 -16.18 14.37
CA GLN A 295 -21.34 -16.28 15.82
C GLN A 295 -19.92 -16.33 16.36
N ARG A 296 -19.67 -15.57 17.43
CA ARG A 296 -18.32 -15.40 18.01
C ARG A 296 -17.65 -16.74 18.34
N GLY A 297 -18.36 -17.65 19.01
CA GLY A 297 -17.82 -18.97 19.36
C GLY A 297 -17.37 -19.77 18.14
N HIS A 298 -18.18 -19.77 17.09
CA HIS A 298 -17.86 -20.45 15.82
C HIS A 298 -16.64 -19.83 15.13
N LEU A 299 -16.56 -18.50 15.07
CA LEU A 299 -15.39 -17.80 14.52
C LEU A 299 -14.11 -18.13 15.30
N LEU A 300 -14.17 -18.19 16.63
CA LEU A 300 -13.03 -18.54 17.47
C LEU A 300 -12.60 -20.00 17.26
N GLU A 301 -13.56 -20.93 17.17
CA GLU A 301 -13.29 -22.34 16.87
C GLU A 301 -12.57 -22.49 15.51
N LEU A 302 -13.07 -21.84 14.46
CA LEU A 302 -12.43 -21.83 13.14
C LEU A 302 -11.04 -21.21 13.19
N PHE A 303 -10.90 -20.06 13.86
CA PHE A 303 -9.61 -19.38 13.98
C PHE A 303 -8.57 -20.27 14.66
N ASP A 304 -8.92 -20.86 15.80
CA ASP A 304 -8.02 -21.72 16.58
C ASP A 304 -7.66 -22.99 15.80
N TYR A 305 -8.61 -23.58 15.08
CA TYR A 305 -8.38 -24.73 14.23
C TYR A 305 -7.47 -24.42 13.03
N TRP A 306 -7.65 -23.27 12.38
CA TRP A 306 -6.88 -22.88 11.19
C TRP A 306 -5.56 -22.18 11.50
N ARG A 307 -5.31 -21.78 12.75
CA ARG A 307 -4.09 -21.10 13.18
C ARG A 307 -2.82 -21.84 12.74
N GLY A 308 -2.76 -23.16 12.87
CA GLY A 308 -1.61 -23.94 12.45
C GLY A 308 -1.39 -23.90 10.93
N ALA A 309 -2.42 -24.25 10.16
CA ALA A 309 -2.34 -24.44 8.71
C ALA A 309 -2.05 -23.14 7.93
N SER A 310 -2.51 -21.99 8.43
CA SER A 310 -2.32 -20.67 7.82
C SER A 310 -0.92 -20.07 8.00
N GLY A 311 0.02 -20.80 8.63
CA GLY A 311 1.35 -20.28 8.98
C GLY A 311 2.16 -19.75 7.80
N ARG A 312 2.03 -20.35 6.61
CA ARG A 312 2.75 -19.93 5.41
C ARG A 312 2.24 -18.58 4.89
N LEU A 313 0.92 -18.41 4.78
CA LEU A 313 0.34 -17.13 4.40
C LEU A 313 0.66 -16.02 5.43
N ARG A 314 0.70 -16.34 6.73
CA ARG A 314 1.16 -15.39 7.76
C ARG A 314 2.60 -14.91 7.54
N GLN A 315 3.51 -15.84 7.26
CA GLN A 315 4.91 -15.53 6.93
C GLN A 315 5.02 -14.67 5.66
N TYR A 316 4.21 -14.96 4.64
CA TYR A 316 4.17 -14.18 3.40
C TYR A 316 3.75 -12.72 3.67
N LEU A 317 2.77 -12.54 4.55
CA LEU A 317 2.17 -11.26 4.91
C LEU A 317 2.85 -10.56 6.10
N TRP A 318 4.02 -11.02 6.55
CA TRP A 318 4.75 -10.44 7.70
C TRP A 318 3.91 -10.35 8.99
N ALA A 319 2.97 -11.27 9.18
CA ALA A 319 2.04 -11.32 10.30
C ALA A 319 2.15 -12.66 11.04
N HIS A 320 3.38 -13.15 11.22
CA HIS A 320 3.68 -14.51 11.70
C HIS A 320 3.96 -14.62 13.19
N ARG A 321 4.22 -13.52 13.89
CA ARG A 321 4.60 -13.55 15.31
C ARG A 321 3.41 -13.95 16.17
N ASP A 322 3.62 -14.81 17.16
CA ASP A 322 2.53 -15.32 18.00
C ASP A 322 1.76 -14.21 18.70
N ALA A 323 2.43 -13.16 19.17
CA ALA A 323 1.79 -12.00 19.78
C ALA A 323 0.82 -11.28 18.81
N ASP A 324 1.11 -11.25 17.50
CA ASP A 324 0.23 -10.65 16.50
C ASP A 324 -0.98 -11.55 16.23
N VAL A 325 -0.78 -12.87 16.23
CA VAL A 325 -1.84 -13.87 16.07
C VAL A 325 -2.77 -13.91 17.29
N ASP A 326 -2.22 -13.74 18.49
CA ASP A 326 -3.02 -13.66 19.72
C ASP A 326 -3.85 -12.37 19.74
N ARG A 327 -3.27 -11.24 19.31
CA ARG A 327 -4.04 -10.00 19.10
C ARG A 327 -5.12 -10.16 18.03
N ALA A 328 -4.85 -10.89 16.94
CA ALA A 328 -5.85 -11.19 15.92
C ALA A 328 -7.03 -12.00 16.48
N ARG A 329 -6.74 -13.03 17.30
CA ARG A 329 -7.76 -13.79 18.02
C ARG A 329 -8.58 -12.88 18.95
N LYS A 330 -7.90 -11.95 19.64
CA LYS A 330 -8.53 -10.98 20.53
C LYS A 330 -9.53 -10.08 19.81
N LEU A 331 -9.30 -9.74 18.53
CA LEU A 331 -10.27 -9.01 17.72
C LEU A 331 -11.61 -9.75 17.60
N ILE A 332 -11.60 -11.07 17.43
CA ILE A 332 -12.82 -11.88 17.34
C ILE A 332 -13.56 -11.90 18.69
N GLU A 333 -12.83 -11.91 19.80
CA GLU A 333 -13.43 -11.83 21.13
C GLU A 333 -14.14 -10.50 21.40
N LEU A 334 -13.52 -9.40 20.95
CA LEU A 334 -13.97 -8.04 21.27
C LEU A 334 -15.03 -7.52 20.29
N LEU A 335 -14.84 -7.75 18.99
CA LEU A 335 -15.69 -7.16 17.97
C LEU A 335 -16.96 -7.98 17.76
N PRO A 336 -18.04 -7.34 17.27
CA PRO A 336 -19.20 -8.07 16.77
C PRO A 336 -18.81 -8.98 15.58
N PRO A 337 -19.32 -10.22 15.51
CA PRO A 337 -18.97 -11.17 14.45
C PRO A 337 -19.15 -10.62 13.02
N GLU A 338 -20.20 -9.85 12.78
CA GLU A 338 -20.47 -9.21 11.49
C GLU A 338 -19.39 -8.19 11.10
N LYS A 339 -18.74 -7.55 12.07
CA LYS A 339 -17.62 -6.65 11.83
C LYS A 339 -16.36 -7.39 11.45
N ILE A 340 -16.12 -8.57 12.02
CA ILE A 340 -15.03 -9.46 11.58
C ILE A 340 -15.23 -9.84 10.11
N VAL A 341 -16.43 -10.30 9.73
CA VAL A 341 -16.76 -10.62 8.33
C VAL A 341 -16.58 -9.40 7.42
N THR A 342 -17.03 -8.22 7.85
CA THR A 342 -16.88 -6.97 7.09
C THR A 342 -15.40 -6.62 6.86
N ILE A 343 -14.55 -6.73 7.89
CA ILE A 343 -13.11 -6.49 7.79
C ILE A 343 -12.47 -7.47 6.80
N LEU A 344 -12.81 -8.76 6.86
CA LEU A 344 -12.28 -9.78 5.96
C LEU A 344 -12.68 -9.53 4.51
N ARG A 345 -13.95 -9.15 4.27
CA ARG A 345 -14.45 -8.75 2.95
C ARG A 345 -13.76 -7.49 2.41
N TYR A 346 -13.57 -6.49 3.26
CA TYR A 346 -12.83 -5.29 2.91
C TYR A 346 -11.39 -5.63 2.50
N LEU A 347 -10.66 -6.39 3.32
CA LEU A 347 -9.28 -6.78 3.02
C LEU A 347 -9.17 -7.63 1.75
N VAL A 348 -10.01 -8.66 1.57
CA VAL A 348 -9.89 -9.55 0.38
C VAL A 348 -10.21 -8.84 -0.93
N ALA A 349 -11.04 -7.78 -0.89
CA ALA A 349 -11.44 -7.06 -2.09
C ALA A 349 -10.28 -6.32 -2.77
N ASN A 350 -9.30 -5.84 -2.01
CA ASN A 350 -8.15 -5.08 -2.52
C ASN A 350 -7.01 -5.04 -1.47
N TYR A 351 -6.48 -6.21 -1.13
CA TYR A 351 -5.61 -6.40 0.04
C TYR A 351 -4.44 -5.43 0.10
N TRP A 352 -3.69 -5.22 -0.99
CA TRP A 352 -2.50 -4.37 -0.96
C TRP A 352 -2.83 -2.89 -0.74
N ASN A 353 -3.97 -2.44 -1.26
CA ASN A 353 -4.43 -1.07 -1.03
C ASN A 353 -5.05 -0.89 0.36
N HIS A 354 -5.51 -1.98 0.98
CA HIS A 354 -6.11 -1.98 2.33
C HIS A 354 -5.13 -2.48 3.41
N TYR A 355 -3.87 -2.70 3.02
CA TYR A 355 -2.84 -3.25 3.89
C TYR A 355 -2.43 -2.25 4.99
N LEU A 356 -2.26 -0.98 4.66
CA LEU A 356 -1.84 0.07 5.60
C LEU A 356 -2.97 1.03 5.94
N GLY A 357 -2.74 1.84 6.98
CA GLY A 357 -3.66 2.92 7.39
C GLY A 357 -4.60 2.55 8.54
N TRP A 358 -4.49 1.34 9.08
CA TRP A 358 -5.25 0.90 10.25
C TRP A 358 -4.86 1.71 11.51
N PRO A 359 -5.83 2.02 12.39
CA PRO A 359 -5.59 2.83 13.59
C PRO A 359 -4.60 2.20 14.58
N ASP A 360 -3.92 3.05 15.35
CA ASP A 360 -2.89 2.62 16.31
C ASP A 360 -3.46 1.78 17.46
N LEU A 361 -4.65 2.11 17.96
CA LEU A 361 -5.24 1.49 19.15
C LEU A 361 -6.65 0.94 18.89
N LEU A 362 -6.95 -0.19 19.53
CA LEU A 362 -8.30 -0.64 19.80
C LEU A 362 -8.60 -0.49 21.30
N LEU A 363 -9.65 0.25 21.61
CA LEU A 363 -10.14 0.45 22.97
C LEU A 363 -11.46 -0.31 23.15
N TRP A 364 -11.70 -0.85 24.34
CA TRP A 364 -13.00 -1.43 24.70
C TRP A 364 -13.37 -1.24 26.17
N ARG A 365 -14.68 -1.26 26.45
CA ARG A 365 -15.26 -1.23 27.80
C ARG A 365 -16.64 -1.88 27.77
N GLY A 366 -16.76 -3.08 28.35
CA GLY A 366 -17.98 -3.87 28.21
C GLY A 366 -18.18 -4.28 26.75
N GLU A 367 -19.31 -3.91 26.16
CA GLU A 367 -19.62 -4.14 24.74
C GLU A 367 -19.21 -2.98 23.81
N ASP A 368 -18.84 -1.83 24.38
CA ASP A 368 -18.38 -0.68 23.61
C ASP A 368 -16.94 -0.90 23.13
N TYR A 369 -16.65 -0.48 21.90
CA TYR A 369 -15.31 -0.47 21.34
C TYR A 369 -15.08 0.77 20.47
N LEU A 370 -13.82 1.21 20.39
CA LEU A 370 -13.41 2.39 19.64
C LEU A 370 -12.02 2.18 19.04
N PHE A 371 -11.89 2.46 17.75
CA PHE A 371 -10.59 2.53 17.08
C PHE A 371 -10.04 3.94 17.18
N VAL A 372 -8.76 4.08 17.53
CA VAL A 372 -8.13 5.39 17.75
C VAL A 372 -6.81 5.49 16.99
N GLU A 373 -6.70 6.54 16.20
CA GLU A 373 -5.43 6.99 15.61
C GLU A 373 -4.82 8.08 16.47
N VAL A 374 -3.56 7.94 16.87
CA VAL A 374 -2.84 8.85 17.75
C VAL A 374 -1.88 9.71 16.94
N LYS A 375 -2.01 11.04 17.06
CA LYS A 375 -1.13 12.00 16.38
C LYS A 375 -0.43 12.90 17.37
N SER A 376 0.90 12.91 17.30
CA SER A 376 1.70 13.90 18.01
C SER A 376 1.54 15.30 17.37
N SER A 377 1.96 16.35 18.08
CA SER A 377 1.73 17.76 17.69
C SER A 377 2.17 18.12 16.25
N SER A 378 3.24 17.50 15.76
CA SER A 378 3.78 17.73 14.42
C SER A 378 3.39 16.65 13.41
N ASP A 379 2.79 15.56 13.85
CA ASP A 379 2.44 14.44 12.98
C ASP A 379 1.17 14.72 12.18
N ARG A 380 1.11 14.13 10.97
CA ARG A 380 -0.01 14.27 10.04
C ARG A 380 -0.50 12.88 9.65
N LEU A 381 -1.78 12.80 9.29
CA LEU A 381 -2.31 11.58 8.69
C LEU A 381 -1.57 11.28 7.39
N SER A 382 -1.14 10.03 7.24
CA SER A 382 -0.58 9.53 5.99
C SER A 382 -1.66 9.40 4.91
N ALA A 383 -1.23 9.22 3.66
CA ALA A 383 -2.17 8.97 2.56
C ALA A 383 -2.99 7.68 2.77
N ASP A 384 -2.37 6.66 3.37
CA ASP A 384 -3.03 5.38 3.66
C ASP A 384 -4.05 5.52 4.80
N GLN A 385 -3.73 6.31 5.84
CA GLN A 385 -4.68 6.61 6.92
C GLN A 385 -5.87 7.43 6.43
N MET A 386 -5.62 8.45 5.60
CA MET A 386 -6.71 9.24 5.00
C MET A 386 -7.62 8.39 4.11
N ARG A 387 -7.04 7.44 3.36
CA ARG A 387 -7.82 6.46 2.58
C ARG A 387 -8.63 5.54 3.49
N TRP A 388 -8.01 4.96 4.53
CA TRP A 388 -8.70 4.10 5.49
C TRP A 388 -9.87 4.83 6.17
N ILE A 389 -9.74 6.11 6.51
CA ILE A 389 -10.83 6.92 7.08
C ILE A 389 -12.01 7.00 6.11
N ALA A 390 -11.74 7.28 4.84
CA ALA A 390 -12.77 7.32 3.80
C ALA A 390 -13.46 5.95 3.66
N ASP A 391 -12.67 4.88 3.55
CA ASP A 391 -13.17 3.51 3.39
C ASP A 391 -13.92 3.02 4.63
N ASN A 392 -13.48 3.38 5.84
CA ASN A 392 -14.19 3.09 7.07
C ASN A 392 -15.55 3.81 7.10
N HIS A 393 -15.58 5.08 6.72
CA HIS A 393 -16.83 5.81 6.62
C HIS A 393 -17.75 5.25 5.54
N GLU A 394 -17.25 4.79 4.40
CA GLU A 394 -18.08 4.37 3.27
C GLU A 394 -18.49 2.90 3.35
N GLN A 395 -17.62 2.02 3.84
CA GLN A 395 -17.73 0.57 3.72
C GLN A 395 -17.71 -0.18 5.06
N ILE A 396 -16.73 0.07 5.93
CA ILE A 396 -16.46 -0.79 7.11
C ILE A 396 -17.34 -0.43 8.33
N LYS A 397 -17.57 0.88 8.52
CA LYS A 397 -18.43 1.47 9.56
C LYS A 397 -18.02 1.06 10.98
N LEU A 398 -16.73 1.12 11.30
CA LEU A 398 -16.21 0.96 12.66
C LEU A 398 -16.23 2.30 13.41
N PRO A 399 -16.56 2.32 14.72
CA PRO A 399 -16.38 3.51 15.55
C PRO A 399 -14.91 3.93 15.53
N PHE A 400 -14.65 5.19 15.19
CA PHE A 400 -13.31 5.70 14.98
C PHE A 400 -13.18 7.16 15.43
N GLY A 401 -12.04 7.49 16.04
CA GLY A 401 -11.64 8.85 16.37
C GLY A 401 -10.14 9.08 16.22
N VAL A 402 -9.74 10.35 16.18
CA VAL A 402 -8.34 10.75 16.22
C VAL A 402 -8.05 11.43 17.54
N VAL A 403 -6.94 11.05 18.18
CA VAL A 403 -6.42 11.74 19.36
C VAL A 403 -5.20 12.55 18.96
N LYS A 404 -5.22 13.85 19.25
CA LYS A 404 -4.10 14.76 18.97
C LYS A 404 -3.44 15.23 20.26
N LEU A 405 -2.14 15.00 20.37
CA LEU A 405 -1.32 15.50 21.47
C LEU A 405 -0.71 16.84 21.08
N HIS A 406 -0.95 17.88 21.88
CA HIS A 406 -0.39 19.21 21.64
C HIS A 406 0.74 19.50 22.61
N ARG A 407 1.83 20.08 22.10
CA ARG A 407 2.89 20.61 22.94
C ARG A 407 2.36 21.86 23.65
N PRO A 408 2.67 22.05 24.95
CA PRO A 408 2.41 23.32 25.61
C PRO A 408 3.08 24.44 24.79
N SER A 409 2.32 25.49 24.46
CA SER A 409 2.90 26.69 23.87
C SER A 409 4.00 27.18 24.80
N ARG A 410 5.25 27.35 24.29
CA ARG A 410 6.28 28.07 25.03
C ARG A 410 5.70 29.43 25.37
N GLN A 411 5.38 29.67 26.64
CA GLN A 411 5.22 31.03 27.13
C GLN A 411 6.61 31.65 26.95
N ILE A 412 6.73 32.51 25.93
CA ILE A 412 7.88 33.40 25.81
C ILE A 412 7.74 34.35 27.00
N PRO A 413 8.74 34.44 27.90
CA PRO A 413 8.69 35.36 29.03
C PRO A 413 8.53 36.81 28.60
#